data_AF-A0A0F9NUP7-F1
#
_entry.id   AF-A0A0F9NUP7-F1
#
_cell.length_a   1.000
_cell.length_b   1.000
_cell.length_c   1.000
_cell.angle_alpha   90.00
_cell.angle_beta   90.00
_cell.angle_gamma   90.00
#
_symmetry.space_group_name_H-M   'P 1'
#
loop_
_entity.id
_entity.type
_entity.pdbx_description
1 polymer ?
#
loop_
_entity_poly.entity_id
_entity_poly.type
_entity_poly.pdbx_seq_one_letter_code
_entity_poly.pdbx_strand_id
1 'polypeptide(L)'
;EREEIFKIHLKRKEREPNNFQIKKLTSRTKGFTGAEIEEVVKEGLFRAFDENENLKDEHIISAIDETNPLSVTMGKVIAELREWAKYKAKFASSIQSDVTFSEKDLEKNEKIPKLKQELSNPFMKES
;
A
#
# COMPACT_ATOMS: atom_id res chain seq x y z
N GLU A 1 9.12 -4.96 -7.19
CA GLU A 1 9.01 -4.03 -6.04
C GLU A 1 8.54 -4.73 -4.77
N ARG A 2 7.32 -5.26 -4.70
CA ARG A 2 6.79 -5.96 -3.50
C ARG A 2 7.63 -7.14 -3.02
N GLU A 3 8.15 -7.96 -3.93
CA GLU A 3 9.07 -9.05 -3.56
C GLU A 3 10.31 -8.53 -2.83
N GLU A 4 10.82 -7.36 -3.24
CA GLU A 4 11.98 -6.73 -2.60
C GLU A 4 11.62 -6.18 -1.23
N ILE A 5 10.44 -5.58 -1.10
CA ILE A 5 9.88 -5.11 0.18
C ILE A 5 9.81 -6.29 1.16
N PHE A 6 9.24 -7.44 0.76
CA PHE A 6 9.23 -8.65 1.59
C PHE A 6 10.64 -9.09 2.00
N LYS A 7 11.59 -9.15 1.05
CA LYS A 7 12.98 -9.54 1.35
C LYS A 7 13.63 -8.62 2.36
N ILE A 8 13.46 -7.30 2.22
CA ILE A 8 14.02 -6.29 3.14
C ILE A 8 13.44 -6.48 4.54
N HIS A 9 12.12 -6.58 4.67
CA HIS A 9 11.48 -6.70 5.99
C HIS A 9 11.80 -8.03 6.67
N LEU A 10 11.86 -9.15 5.94
CA LEU A 10 12.28 -10.44 6.47
C LEU A 10 13.74 -10.42 6.95
N LYS A 11 14.66 -9.89 6.15
CA LYS A 11 16.07 -9.75 6.53
C LYS A 11 16.27 -8.87 7.77
N ARG A 12 15.52 -7.76 7.87
CA ARG A 12 15.56 -6.87 9.05
C ARG A 12 15.06 -7.55 10.33
N LYS A 13 14.33 -8.66 10.21
CA LYS A 13 13.87 -9.51 11.31
C LYS A 13 14.69 -10.79 11.44
N GLU A 14 15.88 -10.81 10.86
CA GLU A 14 16.83 -11.93 10.90
C GLU A 14 16.24 -13.23 10.33
N ARG A 15 15.35 -13.12 9.34
CA ARG A 15 14.77 -14.25 8.62
C ARG A 15 15.31 -14.30 7.20
N GLU A 16 15.82 -15.46 6.80
CA GLU A 16 16.35 -15.69 5.46
C GLU A 16 15.20 -15.74 4.43
N PRO A 17 15.13 -14.79 3.46
CA PRO A 17 14.01 -14.75 2.51
C PRO A 17 13.91 -15.99 1.63
N ASN A 18 15.00 -16.74 1.46
CA ASN A 18 15.02 -17.98 0.68
C ASN A 18 14.22 -19.12 1.35
N ASN A 19 13.90 -18.99 2.65
CA ASN A 19 13.08 -19.95 3.37
C ASN A 19 11.58 -19.72 3.14
N PHE A 20 11.20 -18.68 2.39
CA PHE A 20 9.81 -18.28 2.18
C PHE A 20 9.45 -18.30 0.71
N GLN A 21 8.18 -18.58 0.42
CA GLN A 21 7.61 -18.52 -0.92
C GLN A 21 7.24 -17.07 -1.29
N ILE A 22 8.25 -16.19 -1.42
CA ILE A 22 8.07 -14.74 -1.65
C ILE A 22 7.13 -14.43 -2.82
N LYS A 23 7.19 -15.22 -3.90
CA LYS A 23 6.29 -15.07 -5.06
C LYS A 23 4.81 -15.28 -4.69
N LYS A 24 4.53 -16.27 -3.84
CA LYS A 24 3.18 -16.59 -3.36
C LYS A 24 2.66 -15.52 -2.39
N LEU A 25 3.51 -15.01 -1.50
CA LEU A 25 3.16 -13.91 -0.59
C LEU A 25 2.88 -12.61 -1.36
N THR A 26 3.65 -12.35 -2.41
CA THR A 26 3.50 -11.16 -3.24
C THR A 26 2.19 -11.18 -4.05
N SER A 27 1.78 -12.33 -4.59
CA SER A 27 0.53 -12.44 -5.34
C SER A 27 -0.71 -12.20 -4.47
N ARG A 28 -0.65 -12.60 -3.18
CA ARG A 28 -1.73 -12.39 -2.20
C ARG A 28 -1.83 -10.97 -1.65
N THR A 29 -0.75 -10.20 -1.72
CA THR A 29 -0.69 -8.81 -1.22
C THR A 29 -0.89 -7.77 -2.34
N LYS A 30 -1.59 -8.13 -3.42
CA LYS A 30 -1.90 -7.17 -4.48
C LYS A 30 -2.78 -6.05 -3.90
N GLY A 31 -2.36 -4.80 -4.11
CA GLY A 31 -3.04 -3.62 -3.56
C GLY A 31 -2.51 -3.12 -2.23
N PHE A 32 -1.70 -3.90 -1.51
CA PHE A 32 -1.12 -3.46 -0.22
C PHE A 32 -0.11 -2.31 -0.46
N THR A 33 0.12 -1.47 0.52
CA THR A 33 1.23 -0.52 0.55
C THR A 33 2.48 -1.20 1.11
N GLY A 34 3.65 -0.57 0.97
CA GLY A 34 4.88 -1.09 1.58
C GLY A 34 4.77 -1.22 3.11
N ALA A 35 4.10 -0.26 3.76
CA ALA A 35 3.84 -0.30 5.20
C ALA A 35 2.90 -1.46 5.60
N GLU A 36 1.89 -1.76 4.79
CA GLU A 36 1.00 -2.90 5.07
C GLU A 36 1.71 -4.24 4.89
N ILE A 37 2.62 -4.36 3.92
CA ILE A 37 3.47 -5.56 3.78
C ILE A 37 4.36 -5.73 5.02
N GLU A 38 4.94 -4.63 5.53
CA GLU A 38 5.71 -4.66 6.78
C GLU A 38 4.88 -5.15 7.96
N GLU A 39 3.66 -4.61 8.13
CA GLU A 39 2.80 -4.95 9.25
C GLU A 39 2.37 -6.42 9.19
N VAL A 40 2.02 -6.93 8.02
CA VAL A 40 1.71 -8.36 7.81
C VAL A 40 2.87 -9.27 8.22
N VAL A 41 4.12 -8.90 7.89
CA VAL A 41 5.30 -9.70 8.30
C VAL A 41 5.48 -9.70 9.82
N LYS A 42 5.21 -8.55 10.46
CA LYS A 42 5.28 -8.40 11.92
C LYS A 42 4.18 -9.20 12.63
N GLU A 43 2.97 -9.16 12.10
CA GLU A 43 1.83 -9.92 12.59
C GLU A 43 2.06 -11.43 12.45
N GLY A 44 2.61 -11.88 11.32
CA GLY A 44 3.04 -13.26 11.15
C GLY A 44 4.10 -13.70 12.17
N LEU A 45 4.99 -12.79 12.60
CA LEU A 45 5.98 -13.08 13.65
C LEU A 45 5.34 -13.26 15.02
N PHE A 46 4.34 -12.45 15.36
CA PHE A 46 3.61 -12.62 16.63
C PHE A 46 2.89 -13.96 16.68
N ARG A 47 2.25 -14.38 15.59
CA ARG A 47 1.57 -15.69 15.53
C ARG A 47 2.54 -16.85 15.69
N ALA A 48 3.65 -16.81 14.96
CA ALA A 48 4.68 -17.83 15.11
C ALA A 48 5.22 -17.89 16.55
N PHE A 49 5.34 -16.73 17.20
CA PHE A 49 5.75 -16.67 18.61
C PHE A 49 4.70 -17.26 19.56
N ASP A 50 3.41 -16.99 19.35
CA ASP A 50 2.31 -17.54 20.15
C ASP A 50 2.21 -19.07 19.99
N GLU A 51 2.52 -19.58 18.80
CA GLU A 51 2.61 -21.03 18.52
C GLU A 51 3.94 -21.65 18.98
N ASN A 52 4.87 -20.84 19.50
CA ASN A 52 6.21 -21.23 19.93
C ASN A 52 7.02 -21.91 18.80
N GLU A 53 6.81 -21.46 17.57
CA GLU A 53 7.44 -21.95 16.36
C GLU A 53 8.24 -20.87 15.63
N ASN A 54 8.99 -21.28 14.59
CA ASN A 54 9.61 -20.34 13.68
C ASN A 54 8.59 -19.78 12.67
N LEU A 55 8.83 -18.56 12.21
CA LEU A 55 8.04 -17.95 11.15
C LEU A 55 8.04 -18.85 9.90
N LYS A 56 6.84 -19.05 9.34
CA LYS A 56 6.56 -19.86 8.16
C LYS A 56 5.66 -19.04 7.23
N ASP A 57 5.57 -19.43 5.97
CA ASP A 57 4.66 -18.80 5.00
C ASP A 57 3.21 -18.79 5.50
N GLU A 58 2.77 -19.82 6.21
CA GLU A 58 1.41 -19.98 6.74
C GLU A 58 1.04 -18.86 7.72
N HIS A 59 1.92 -18.53 8.67
CA HIS A 59 1.69 -17.43 9.62
C HIS A 59 1.51 -16.08 8.90
N ILE A 60 2.33 -15.83 7.86
CA ILE A 60 2.24 -14.61 7.05
C ILE A 60 0.94 -14.61 6.24
N ILE A 61 0.56 -15.74 5.66
CA ILE A 61 -0.68 -15.87 4.89
C ILE A 61 -1.90 -15.62 5.77
N SER A 62 -1.95 -16.19 6.97
CA SER A 62 -3.03 -15.93 7.92
C SER A 62 -3.09 -14.44 8.28
N ALA A 63 -1.93 -13.79 8.48
CA ALA A 63 -1.88 -12.35 8.75
C ALA A 63 -2.37 -11.49 7.56
N ILE A 64 -2.10 -11.91 6.32
CA ILE A 64 -2.66 -11.26 5.11
C ILE A 64 -4.18 -11.39 5.11
N ASP A 65 -4.69 -12.60 5.36
CA ASP A 65 -6.13 -12.90 5.24
C ASP A 65 -6.95 -12.19 6.33
N GLU A 66 -6.37 -11.88 7.49
CA GLU A 66 -6.99 -11.08 8.55
C GLU A 66 -6.78 -9.56 8.40
N THR A 67 -5.80 -9.15 7.61
CA THR A 67 -5.53 -7.72 7.36
C THR A 67 -6.39 -7.22 6.21
N ASN A 68 -7.33 -6.31 6.51
CA ASN A 68 -8.12 -5.66 5.48
C ASN A 68 -7.36 -4.44 4.93
N PRO A 69 -6.85 -4.46 3.69
CA PRO A 69 -5.97 -3.40 3.19
C PRO A 69 -6.69 -2.05 3.10
N LEU A 70 -6.04 -0.99 3.59
CA LEU A 70 -6.47 0.39 3.52
C LEU A 70 -6.71 0.84 2.08
N SER A 71 -5.99 0.29 1.11
CA SER A 71 -6.22 0.56 -0.31
C SER A 71 -7.58 0.09 -0.82
N VAL A 72 -8.19 -0.91 -0.18
CA VAL A 72 -9.54 -1.37 -0.49
C VAL A 72 -10.57 -0.56 0.29
N THR A 73 -10.33 -0.30 1.58
CA THR A 73 -11.26 0.44 2.44
C THR A 73 -11.34 1.94 2.09
N MET A 74 -10.24 2.55 1.63
CA MET A 74 -10.10 3.98 1.33
C MET A 74 -9.65 4.24 -0.12
N GLY A 75 -9.88 3.30 -1.03
CA GLY A 75 -9.40 3.35 -2.41
C GLY A 75 -9.76 4.65 -3.14
N LYS A 76 -10.96 5.19 -2.91
CA LYS A 76 -11.40 6.48 -3.48
C LYS A 76 -10.54 7.66 -3.01
N VAL A 77 -10.33 7.77 -1.70
CA VAL A 77 -9.53 8.85 -1.09
C VAL A 77 -8.07 8.75 -1.56
N ILE A 78 -7.53 7.53 -1.68
CA ILE A 78 -6.18 7.30 -2.19
C ILE A 78 -6.06 7.68 -3.67
N ALA A 79 -7.09 7.41 -4.47
CA ALA A 79 -7.12 7.82 -5.88
C ALA A 79 -7.12 9.36 -6.01
N GLU A 80 -7.99 10.04 -5.26
CA GLU A 80 -8.06 11.51 -5.20
C GLU A 80 -6.71 12.11 -4.74
N LEU A 81 -6.11 11.55 -3.69
CA LEU A 81 -4.79 11.98 -3.19
C LEU A 81 -3.67 11.74 -4.20
N ARG A 82 -3.70 10.61 -4.93
CA ARG A 82 -2.72 10.31 -5.99
C ARG A 82 -2.86 11.26 -7.17
N GLU A 83 -4.10 11.58 -7.55
CA GLU A 83 -4.36 12.55 -8.61
C GLU A 83 -3.89 13.95 -8.23
N TRP A 84 -4.20 14.40 -7.01
CA TRP A 84 -3.65 15.64 -6.46
C TRP A 84 -2.11 15.63 -6.43
N ALA A 85 -1.50 14.53 -5.94
CA ALA A 85 -0.05 14.38 -5.81
C ALA A 85 0.65 14.34 -7.17
N LYS A 86 0.01 13.82 -8.23
CA LYS A 86 0.56 13.78 -9.59
C LYS A 86 0.98 15.17 -10.09
N TYR A 87 0.27 16.22 -9.67
CA TYR A 87 0.55 17.60 -10.07
C TYR A 87 1.29 18.41 -9.00
N LYS A 88 1.49 17.86 -7.79
CA LYS A 88 2.01 18.59 -6.62
C LYS A 88 3.19 17.94 -5.91
N ALA A 89 3.56 16.69 -6.23
CA ALA A 89 4.62 15.94 -5.56
C ALA A 89 5.50 15.15 -6.56
N LYS A 90 6.72 14.77 -6.13
CA LYS A 90 7.60 13.84 -6.86
C LYS A 90 7.40 12.42 -6.34
N PHE A 91 7.25 11.45 -7.24
CA PHE A 91 7.19 10.03 -6.88
C PHE A 91 8.56 9.56 -6.36
N ALA A 92 8.55 8.76 -5.28
CA ALA A 92 9.75 8.19 -4.69
C ALA A 92 10.27 6.95 -5.46
N SER A 93 9.42 6.30 -6.25
CA SER A 93 9.77 5.19 -7.14
C SER A 93 9.27 5.46 -8.56
N SER A 94 9.96 4.89 -9.55
CA SER A 94 9.71 5.12 -10.98
C SER A 94 8.58 4.25 -11.56
N ILE A 95 7.91 3.41 -10.75
CA ILE A 95 6.94 2.42 -11.23
C ILE A 95 5.54 2.84 -10.80
N GLN A 96 4.70 3.14 -11.80
CA GLN A 96 3.28 3.34 -11.63
C GLN A 96 2.67 2.03 -11.14
N SER A 97 2.19 2.00 -9.89
CA SER A 97 1.44 0.86 -9.35
C SER A 97 0.27 0.57 -10.28
N ASP A 98 0.19 -0.64 -10.83
CA ASP A 98 -0.86 -1.14 -11.73
C ASP A 98 -2.24 -1.02 -11.08
N VAL A 99 -2.80 0.18 -11.10
CA VAL A 99 -4.19 0.47 -10.81
C VAL A 99 -4.77 1.00 -12.12
N THR A 100 -5.19 0.07 -12.98
CA THR A 100 -5.96 0.38 -14.17
C THR A 100 -7.39 0.71 -13.75
N PHE A 101 -7.66 2.00 -13.55
CA PHE A 101 -9.02 2.52 -13.62
C PHE A 101 -9.39 2.72 -15.10
N SER A 102 -10.63 2.39 -15.46
CA SER A 102 -11.09 2.37 -16.85
C SER A 102 -11.33 3.79 -17.38
N GLU A 103 -11.28 4.00 -18.69
CA GLU A 103 -11.54 5.32 -19.33
C GLU A 103 -12.89 5.94 -18.94
N LYS A 104 -13.87 5.11 -18.54
CA LYS A 104 -15.17 5.58 -18.01
C LYS A 104 -15.08 6.28 -16.64
N ASP A 105 -14.00 6.06 -15.89
CA ASP A 105 -13.82 6.64 -14.56
C ASP A 105 -13.25 8.08 -14.60
N LEU A 106 -12.69 8.50 -15.75
CA LEU A 106 -12.01 9.79 -15.94
C LEU A 106 -12.88 10.90 -16.53
N GLU A 107 -13.97 10.58 -17.26
CA GLU A 107 -14.84 11.59 -17.88
C GLU A 107 -15.67 12.43 -16.88
N LYS A 108 -15.64 12.10 -15.58
CA LYS A 108 -16.28 12.91 -14.52
C LYS A 108 -15.43 14.09 -14.00
N ASN A 109 -14.26 14.36 -14.58
CA ASN A 109 -13.31 15.35 -14.05
C ASN A 109 -13.58 16.83 -14.42
N GLU A 110 -14.57 17.13 -15.25
CA GLU A 110 -14.96 18.53 -15.52
C GLU A 110 -15.80 19.17 -14.41
N LYS A 111 -16.28 18.35 -13.46
CA LYS A 111 -17.13 18.78 -12.34
C LYS A 111 -16.41 18.66 -11.00
N ILE A 112 -15.14 19.05 -10.92
CA ILE A 112 -14.49 19.23 -9.60
C ILE A 112 -15.09 20.49 -8.97
N PRO A 113 -15.99 20.40 -7.97
CA PRO A 113 -16.62 21.56 -7.37
C PRO A 113 -15.62 22.21 -6.42
N LYS A 114 -15.21 23.43 -6.70
CA LYS A 114 -14.33 24.22 -5.81
C LYS A 114 -15.13 24.77 -4.64
N LEU A 115 -14.60 24.65 -3.42
CA LEU A 115 -15.24 25.18 -2.20
C LEU A 115 -14.88 26.66 -2.00
N LYS A 116 -15.81 27.48 -1.52
CA LYS A 116 -15.57 28.91 -1.20
C LYS A 116 -14.44 29.13 -0.18
N GLN A 117 -14.11 28.11 0.63
CA GLN A 117 -13.03 28.17 1.62
C GLN A 117 -11.64 27.87 1.02
N GLU A 118 -11.57 27.34 -0.21
CA GLU A 118 -10.30 27.20 -0.96
C GLU A 118 -9.84 28.54 -1.57
N LEU A 119 -10.72 29.57 -1.56
CA LEU A 119 -10.36 30.97 -1.86
C LEU A 119 -9.60 31.65 -0.70
N SER A 120 -9.50 31.00 0.45
CA SER A 120 -8.69 31.50 1.56
C SER A 120 -7.94 30.36 2.20
N ASN A 121 -7.08 29.74 1.39
CA ASN A 121 -6.01 28.91 1.90
C ASN A 121 -4.80 29.83 2.22
N PRO A 122 -4.33 29.92 3.47
CA PRO A 122 -3.26 30.83 3.87
C PRO A 122 -1.89 30.56 3.19
N PHE A 123 -1.77 29.44 2.46
CA PHE A 123 -0.58 29.08 1.67
C PHE A 123 -0.71 29.37 0.16
N MET A 124 -1.80 30.00 -0.30
CA MET A 124 -1.95 30.49 -1.67
C MET A 124 -2.33 31.98 -1.63
N LYS A 125 -1.46 32.87 -2.13
CA LYS A 125 -1.82 34.31 -2.29
C LYS A 125 -2.65 34.48 -3.57
N GLU A 126 -3.87 34.97 -3.43
CA GLU A 126 -4.78 35.25 -4.54
C GLU A 126 -4.45 36.58 -5.24
N SER A 127 -4.47 36.58 -6.57
CA SER A 127 -4.80 37.73 -7.44
C SER A 127 -5.69 37.23 -8.58
#